data_AF-A0A8S3X3T2-F1
#
_entry.id   AF-A0A8S3X3T2-F1
#
_cell.length_a   1.000
_cell.length_b   1.000
_cell.length_c   1.000
_cell.angle_alpha   90.00
_cell.angle_beta   90.00
_cell.angle_gamma   90.00
#
_symmetry.space_group_name_H-M   'P 1'
#
loop_
_entity.id
_entity.type
_entity.pdbx_description
1 polymer ?
#
loop_
_entity_poly.entity_id
_entity_poly.type
_entity_poly.pdbx_seq_one_letter_code
_entity_poly.pdbx_strand_id
1 'polypeptide(L)'
;MKSDTNCIREDYRKINTNIQDLHKKQASLEKEMISLQESTQFTSDEHKKSIQTLSSTNKNVEEMRREIIELKIQNTVLRTVINYKEQMERLLNLEIIGLHEDKCENLTNIIIAVGNQFGVPLEHNDIIQANRVTRHSTSGDYMKQTCILLSLKYNYSFPLK
;
A
#
# COMPACT_ATOMS: atom_id res chain seq x y z
N MET A 1 21.03 -37.41 90.13
CA MET A 1 20.07 -36.34 90.44
C MET A 1 20.53 -34.94 90.05
N LYS A 2 21.55 -34.31 90.66
CA LYS A 2 21.99 -32.94 90.25
C LYS A 2 22.51 -32.84 88.80
N SER A 3 23.17 -33.90 88.32
CA SER A 3 23.65 -34.02 86.94
C SER A 3 22.50 -34.08 85.93
N ASP A 4 21.51 -34.93 86.19
CA ASP A 4 20.37 -35.15 85.30
C ASP A 4 19.50 -33.88 85.17
N THR A 5 19.31 -33.15 86.27
CA THR A 5 18.59 -31.86 86.24
C THR A 5 19.31 -30.78 85.44
N ASN A 6 20.65 -30.82 85.37
CA ASN A 6 21.42 -29.90 84.54
C ASN A 6 21.34 -30.27 83.05
N CYS A 7 21.38 -31.57 82.73
CA CYS A 7 21.21 -32.06 81.36
C CYS A 7 19.84 -31.66 80.78
N ILE A 8 18.76 -31.87 81.56
CA ILE A 8 17.40 -31.49 81.16
C ILE A 8 17.29 -29.97 80.92
N ARG A 9 17.98 -29.14 81.72
CA ARG A 9 18.01 -27.69 81.52
C ARG A 9 18.72 -27.28 80.23
N GLU A 10 19.82 -27.93 79.89
CA GLU A 10 20.51 -27.68 78.62
C GLU A 10 19.66 -28.08 77.42
N ASP A 11 19.03 -29.25 77.48
CA ASP A 11 18.17 -29.71 76.40
C ASP A 11 16.94 -28.81 76.24
N TYR A 12 16.35 -28.35 77.35
CA TYR A 12 15.27 -27.36 77.32
C TYR A 12 15.72 -26.05 76.66
N ARG A 13 16.93 -25.56 76.98
CA ARG A 13 17.49 -24.37 76.32
C ARG A 13 17.67 -24.60 74.82
N LYS A 14 18.25 -25.72 74.40
CA LYS A 14 18.43 -26.07 72.98
C LYS A 14 17.11 -26.15 72.24
N ILE A 15 16.10 -26.81 72.83
CA ILE A 15 14.75 -26.89 72.25
C ILE A 15 14.16 -25.49 72.08
N ASN A 16 14.28 -24.63 73.09
CA ASN A 16 13.73 -23.28 73.02
C ASN A 16 14.43 -22.43 71.95
N THR A 17 15.75 -22.55 71.80
CA THR A 17 16.50 -21.91 70.71
C THR A 17 16.03 -22.42 69.34
N ASN A 18 15.86 -23.74 69.17
CA ASN A 18 15.38 -24.33 67.93
C ASN A 18 13.95 -23.86 67.58
N ILE A 19 13.07 -23.75 68.57
CA ILE A 19 11.70 -23.22 68.39
C ILE A 19 11.75 -21.76 67.92
N GLN A 20 12.61 -20.94 68.53
CA GLN A 20 12.79 -19.54 68.11
C GLN A 20 13.34 -19.44 66.69
N ASP A 21 14.29 -20.28 66.32
CA ASP A 21 14.85 -20.31 64.97
C ASP A 21 13.85 -20.82 63.93
N LEU A 22 13.01 -21.79 64.28
CA LEU A 22 11.89 -22.23 63.46
C LEU A 22 10.89 -21.10 63.23
N HIS A 23 10.51 -20.35 64.27
CA HIS A 23 9.63 -19.19 64.13
C HIS A 23 10.22 -18.11 63.23
N LYS A 24 11.52 -17.83 63.34
CA LYS A 24 12.20 -16.88 62.44
C LYS A 24 12.17 -17.36 60.99
N LYS A 25 12.47 -18.65 60.74
CA LYS A 25 12.41 -19.24 59.40
C LYS A 25 10.99 -19.22 58.83
N GLN A 26 9.98 -19.54 59.63
CA GLN A 26 8.59 -19.46 59.24
C GLN A 26 8.20 -18.03 58.84
N ALA A 27 8.54 -17.04 59.66
CA ALA A 27 8.28 -15.64 59.35
C ALA A 27 9.01 -15.15 58.08
N SER A 28 10.22 -15.67 57.80
CA SER A 28 10.93 -15.41 56.54
C SER A 28 10.20 -16.01 55.34
N LEU A 29 9.78 -17.28 55.44
CA LEU A 29 9.06 -17.97 54.38
C LEU A 29 7.71 -17.32 54.10
N GLU A 30 6.98 -16.87 55.11
CA GLU A 30 5.71 -16.14 54.94
C GLU A 30 5.94 -14.84 54.14
N LYS A 31 7.02 -14.10 54.42
CA LYS A 31 7.37 -12.90 53.65
C LYS A 31 7.74 -13.21 52.20
N GLU A 32 8.54 -14.25 51.99
CA GLU A 32 8.92 -14.70 50.64
C GLU A 32 7.69 -15.16 49.85
N MET A 33 6.76 -15.86 50.49
CA MET A 33 5.52 -16.32 49.87
C MET A 33 4.61 -15.16 49.48
N ILE A 34 4.48 -14.13 50.33
CA ILE A 34 3.75 -12.90 49.99
C ILE A 34 4.39 -12.19 48.79
N SER A 35 5.72 -12.03 48.82
CA SER A 35 6.45 -11.40 47.72
C SER A 35 6.31 -12.17 46.40
N LEU A 36 6.33 -13.50 46.45
CA LEU A 36 6.12 -14.35 45.28
C LEU A 36 4.69 -14.22 44.74
N GLN A 37 3.69 -14.14 45.63
CA GLN A 37 2.29 -13.94 45.23
C GLN A 37 2.12 -12.59 44.53
N GLU A 38 2.71 -11.52 45.07
CA GLU A 38 2.70 -10.19 44.46
C GLU A 38 3.38 -10.18 43.09
N SER A 39 4.55 -10.81 42.97
CA SER A 39 5.28 -10.90 41.71
C SER A 39 4.52 -11.70 40.65
N THR A 40 3.85 -12.79 41.06
CA THR A 40 3.03 -13.63 40.18
C THR A 40 1.80 -12.85 39.71
N GLN A 41 1.14 -12.13 40.62
CA GLN A 41 -0.02 -11.29 40.28
C GLN A 41 0.37 -10.18 39.30
N PHE A 42 1.47 -9.47 39.56
CA PHE A 42 2.00 -8.45 38.67
C PHE A 42 2.28 -9.02 37.27
N THR A 43 2.96 -10.16 37.20
CA THR A 43 3.27 -10.83 35.93
C THR A 43 2.01 -11.26 35.18
N SER A 44 1.00 -11.76 35.89
CA SER A 44 -0.30 -12.11 35.32
C SER A 44 -1.02 -10.89 34.73
N ASP A 45 -1.00 -9.76 35.44
CA ASP A 45 -1.63 -8.53 35.00
C ASP A 45 -0.93 -7.93 33.76
N GLU A 46 0.41 -7.95 33.73
CA GLU A 46 1.18 -7.53 32.56
C GLU A 46 0.95 -8.44 31.35
N HIS A 47 0.86 -9.77 31.55
CA HIS A 47 0.49 -10.70 30.48
C HIS A 47 -0.91 -10.42 29.93
N LYS A 48 -1.87 -10.14 30.80
CA LYS A 48 -3.24 -9.81 30.38
C LYS A 48 -3.28 -8.54 29.53
N LYS A 49 -2.54 -7.49 29.93
CA LYS A 49 -2.40 -6.26 29.14
C LYS A 49 -1.75 -6.55 27.79
N SER A 50 -0.67 -7.33 27.77
CA SER A 50 0.03 -7.70 26.54
C SER A 50 -0.88 -8.43 25.55
N ILE A 51 -1.68 -9.40 26.02
CA ILE A 51 -2.67 -10.12 25.20
C ILE A 51 -3.73 -9.16 24.65
N GLN A 52 -4.21 -8.22 25.47
CA GLN A 52 -5.20 -7.24 25.03
C GLN A 52 -4.65 -6.32 23.94
N THR A 53 -3.42 -5.82 24.11
CA THR A 53 -2.73 -5.02 23.09
C THR A 53 -2.48 -5.82 21.82
N LEU A 54 -2.03 -7.07 21.92
CA LEU A 54 -1.82 -7.92 20.76
C LEU A 54 -3.13 -8.15 19.98
N SER A 55 -4.24 -8.36 20.70
CA SER A 55 -5.57 -8.53 20.11
C SER A 55 -6.03 -7.27 19.38
N SER A 56 -5.84 -6.08 19.95
CA SER A 56 -6.19 -4.81 19.29
C SER A 56 -5.30 -4.54 18.07
N THR A 57 -3.99 -4.75 18.19
CA THR A 57 -3.07 -4.63 17.05
C THR A 57 -3.44 -5.59 15.93
N ASN A 58 -3.80 -6.83 16.24
CA ASN A 58 -4.19 -7.81 15.23
C ASN A 58 -5.47 -7.39 14.48
N LYS A 59 -6.46 -6.82 15.18
CA LYS A 59 -7.65 -6.25 14.53
C LYS A 59 -7.31 -5.12 13.57
N ASN A 60 -6.43 -4.20 14.00
CA ASN A 60 -6.00 -3.10 13.14
C ASN A 60 -5.25 -3.60 11.90
N VAL A 61 -4.43 -4.65 12.03
CA VAL A 61 -3.75 -5.28 10.89
C VAL A 61 -4.74 -5.86 9.89
N GLU A 62 -5.80 -6.52 10.35
CA GLU A 62 -6.85 -7.06 9.47
C GLU A 62 -7.68 -5.96 8.79
N GLU A 63 -7.94 -4.85 9.48
CA GLU A 63 -8.56 -3.66 8.89
C GLU A 63 -7.69 -3.05 7.79
N MET A 64 -6.41 -2.80 8.07
CA MET A 64 -5.46 -2.28 7.08
C MET A 64 -5.33 -3.22 5.87
N ARG A 65 -5.34 -4.55 6.07
CA ARG A 65 -5.32 -5.52 4.98
C ARG A 65 -6.53 -5.40 4.06
N ARG A 66 -7.73 -5.19 4.63
CA ARG A 66 -8.97 -4.98 3.86
C ARG A 66 -8.91 -3.70 3.04
N GLU A 67 -8.46 -2.59 3.65
CA GLU A 67 -8.31 -1.31 2.95
C GLU A 67 -7.31 -1.40 1.79
N ILE A 68 -6.17 -2.10 1.98
CA ILE A 68 -5.19 -2.31 0.90
C ILE A 68 -5.82 -3.05 -0.28
N ILE A 69 -6.64 -4.08 -0.03
CA ILE A 69 -7.31 -4.83 -1.09
C ILE A 69 -8.29 -3.92 -1.85
N GLU A 70 -9.09 -3.13 -1.13
CA GLU A 70 -10.03 -2.19 -1.73
C GLU A 70 -9.32 -1.15 -2.59
N LEU A 71 -8.25 -0.53 -2.08
CA LEU A 71 -7.46 0.45 -2.81
C LEU A 71 -6.83 -0.14 -4.07
N LYS A 72 -6.37 -1.40 -4.03
CA LYS A 72 -5.85 -2.09 -5.23
C LYS A 72 -6.93 -2.29 -6.28
N ILE A 73 -8.14 -2.65 -5.88
CA ILE A 73 -9.28 -2.80 -6.79
C ILE A 73 -9.61 -1.45 -7.43
N GLN A 74 -9.76 -0.40 -6.61
CA GLN A 74 -10.05 0.95 -7.10
C GLN A 74 -8.95 1.45 -8.06
N ASN A 75 -7.68 1.24 -7.74
CA ASN A 75 -6.56 1.62 -8.60
C ASN A 75 -6.61 0.90 -9.94
N THR A 76 -6.94 -0.40 -9.94
CA THR A 76 -7.08 -1.19 -11.17
C THR A 76 -8.22 -0.67 -12.04
N VAL A 77 -9.38 -0.37 -11.43
CA VAL A 77 -10.52 0.21 -12.14
C VAL A 77 -10.16 1.57 -12.76
N LEU A 78 -9.53 2.46 -11.99
CA LEU A 78 -9.12 3.78 -12.46
C LEU A 78 -8.13 3.70 -13.62
N ARG A 79 -7.13 2.79 -13.55
CA ARG A 79 -6.20 2.56 -14.66
C ARG A 79 -6.91 2.11 -15.93
N THR A 80 -7.89 1.21 -15.81
CA THR A 80 -8.69 0.76 -16.95
C THR A 80 -9.51 1.91 -17.54
N VAL A 81 -10.13 2.76 -16.72
CA VAL A 81 -10.88 3.93 -17.19
C VAL A 81 -9.97 4.94 -17.89
N ILE A 82 -8.79 5.21 -17.34
CA ILE A 82 -7.80 6.11 -17.97
C ILE A 82 -7.38 5.55 -19.33
N ASN A 83 -6.98 4.27 -19.38
CA ASN A 83 -6.60 3.63 -20.64
C ASN A 83 -7.72 3.68 -21.68
N TYR A 84 -8.96 3.43 -21.25
CA TYR A 84 -10.12 3.52 -22.14
C TYR A 84 -10.32 4.94 -22.68
N LYS A 85 -10.23 5.96 -21.82
CA LYS A 85 -10.34 7.37 -22.25
C LYS A 85 -9.22 7.77 -23.21
N GLU A 86 -7.98 7.41 -22.91
CA GLU A 86 -6.85 7.66 -23.81
C GLU A 86 -7.02 6.97 -25.16
N GLN A 87 -7.54 5.74 -25.17
CA GLN A 87 -7.87 5.04 -26.42
C GLN A 87 -8.98 5.75 -27.18
N MET A 88 -10.06 6.17 -26.52
CA MET A 88 -11.14 6.93 -27.15
C MET A 88 -10.65 8.24 -27.76
N GLU A 89 -9.79 8.98 -27.05
CA GLU A 89 -9.18 10.21 -27.58
C GLU A 89 -8.31 9.92 -28.81
N ARG A 90 -7.59 8.80 -28.83
CA ARG A 90 -6.77 8.38 -29.98
C ARG A 90 -7.58 7.83 -31.14
N LEU A 91 -8.77 7.28 -30.94
CA LEU A 91 -9.64 6.82 -32.04
C LEU A 91 -10.02 7.95 -32.99
N LEU A 92 -10.05 9.19 -32.50
CA LEU A 92 -10.35 10.38 -33.31
C LEU A 92 -9.10 10.98 -33.95
N ASN A 93 -7.93 10.46 -33.64
CA ASN A 93 -6.68 10.90 -34.24
C ASN A 93 -6.41 10.10 -35.51
N LEU A 94 -6.36 10.79 -36.64
CA LEU A 94 -5.88 10.20 -37.88
C LEU A 94 -4.37 10.33 -37.93
N GLU A 95 -3.71 9.25 -38.34
CA GLU A 95 -2.27 9.20 -38.50
C GLU A 95 -1.90 9.08 -39.98
N ILE A 96 -1.23 10.11 -40.49
CA ILE A 96 -0.76 10.13 -41.88
C ILE A 96 0.76 9.93 -41.90
N ILE A 97 1.20 8.86 -42.54
CA ILE A 97 2.62 8.49 -42.67
C ILE A 97 3.13 8.72 -44.10
N GLY A 98 4.44 8.88 -44.25
CA GLY A 98 5.08 8.99 -45.57
C GLY A 98 5.01 10.37 -46.22
N LEU A 99 4.65 11.40 -45.46
CA LEU A 99 4.69 12.79 -45.91
C LEU A 99 6.10 13.36 -45.75
N HIS A 100 6.67 13.89 -46.83
CA HIS A 100 7.94 14.62 -46.80
C HIS A 100 7.86 15.83 -45.86
N GLU A 101 8.94 16.15 -45.17
CA GLU A 101 9.03 17.30 -44.26
C GLU A 101 9.67 18.48 -44.98
N ASP A 102 9.06 19.66 -44.86
CA ASP A 102 9.65 20.93 -45.31
C ASP A 102 9.66 21.94 -44.15
N LYS A 103 10.66 22.82 -44.10
CA LYS A 103 10.90 23.76 -42.99
C LYS A 103 9.79 24.80 -42.86
N CYS A 104 9.04 25.06 -43.92
CA CYS A 104 7.99 26.08 -43.98
C CYS A 104 6.64 25.50 -44.41
N GLU A 105 6.38 24.23 -44.09
CA GLU A 105 5.12 23.60 -44.43
C GLU A 105 3.93 24.10 -43.60
N ASN A 106 2.74 24.10 -44.20
CA ASN A 106 1.49 24.28 -43.48
C ASN A 106 0.75 22.93 -43.47
N LEU A 107 0.79 22.25 -42.33
CA LEU A 107 0.21 20.90 -42.17
C LEU A 107 -1.29 20.87 -42.45
N THR A 108 -2.02 21.90 -42.05
CA THR A 108 -3.47 22.03 -42.28
C THR A 108 -3.78 22.04 -43.78
N ASN A 109 -3.02 22.81 -44.57
CA ASN A 109 -3.17 22.83 -46.02
C ASN A 109 -2.86 21.46 -46.66
N ILE A 110 -1.82 20.79 -46.18
CA ILE A 110 -1.45 19.45 -46.67
C ILE A 110 -2.58 18.45 -46.41
N ILE A 111 -3.12 18.43 -45.19
CA ILE A 111 -4.22 17.54 -44.81
C ILE A 111 -5.47 17.80 -45.65
N ILE A 112 -5.82 19.06 -45.88
CA ILE A 112 -6.98 19.42 -46.72
C ILE A 112 -6.77 18.96 -48.17
N ALA A 113 -5.57 19.17 -48.72
CA ALA A 113 -5.23 18.70 -50.06
C ALA A 113 -5.34 17.17 -50.17
N VAL A 114 -4.84 16.45 -49.16
CA VAL A 114 -4.97 14.99 -49.07
C VAL A 114 -6.44 14.56 -48.99
N GLY A 115 -7.23 15.16 -48.09
CA GLY A 115 -8.66 14.85 -47.96
C GLY A 115 -9.44 15.05 -49.27
N ASN A 116 -9.23 16.20 -49.92
CA ASN A 116 -9.85 16.53 -51.21
C ASN A 116 -9.48 15.52 -52.30
N GLN A 117 -8.23 15.05 -52.32
CA GLN A 117 -7.78 14.02 -53.26
C GLN A 117 -8.50 12.67 -53.07
N PHE A 118 -8.94 12.37 -51.84
CA PHE A 118 -9.72 11.18 -51.50
C PHE A 118 -11.24 11.42 -51.50
N GLY A 119 -11.70 12.59 -51.96
CA GLY A 119 -13.12 12.92 -52.03
C GLY A 119 -13.75 13.25 -50.67
N VAL A 120 -12.94 13.57 -49.66
CA VAL A 120 -13.39 14.04 -48.35
C VAL A 120 -13.16 15.55 -48.27
N PRO A 121 -14.17 16.39 -48.52
CA PRO A 121 -14.01 17.83 -48.44
C PRO A 121 -13.73 18.22 -46.98
N LEU A 122 -12.53 18.75 -46.73
CA LEU A 122 -12.11 19.23 -45.42
C LEU A 122 -11.92 20.74 -45.45
N GLU A 123 -12.44 21.43 -44.44
CA GLU A 123 -12.21 22.85 -44.21
C GLU A 123 -11.22 23.08 -43.06
N HIS A 124 -10.66 24.30 -42.96
CA HIS A 124 -9.77 24.65 -41.85
C HIS A 124 -10.43 24.47 -40.48
N ASN A 125 -11.73 24.72 -40.37
CA ASN A 125 -12.48 24.60 -39.11
C ASN A 125 -12.72 23.16 -38.67
N ASP A 126 -12.54 22.20 -39.57
CA ASP A 126 -12.67 20.77 -39.26
C ASP A 126 -11.43 20.21 -38.57
N ILE A 127 -10.29 20.90 -38.73
CA ILE A 127 -8.98 20.49 -38.19
C ILE A 127 -8.75 21.21 -36.86
N ILE A 128 -8.85 20.48 -35.75
CA ILE A 128 -8.57 21.02 -34.40
C ILE A 128 -7.06 21.25 -34.26
N GLN A 129 -6.29 20.23 -34.61
CA GLN A 129 -4.84 20.26 -34.46
C GLN A 129 -4.18 19.30 -35.46
N ALA A 130 -3.04 19.73 -35.99
CA ALA A 130 -2.16 18.94 -36.84
C ALA A 130 -0.72 19.11 -36.37
N ASN A 131 -0.08 18.02 -35.92
CA ASN A 131 1.31 18.06 -35.49
C ASN A 131 2.12 16.94 -36.13
N ARG A 132 3.38 17.25 -36.47
CA ARG A 132 4.42 16.27 -36.77
C ARG A 132 4.81 15.55 -35.48
N VAL A 133 4.78 14.22 -35.50
CA VAL A 133 5.21 13.36 -34.39
C VAL A 133 6.29 12.41 -34.90
N THR A 134 7.46 12.47 -34.29
CA THR A 134 8.56 11.55 -34.59
C THR A 134 8.27 10.20 -33.93
N ARG A 135 8.13 9.13 -34.73
CA ARG A 135 8.16 7.78 -34.19
C ARG A 135 9.60 7.37 -33.89
N HIS A 136 9.85 6.96 -32.65
CA HIS A 136 11.10 6.28 -32.32
C HIS A 136 11.00 4.84 -32.82
N SER A 137 11.68 4.51 -33.92
CA SER A 137 11.86 3.11 -34.33
C SER A 137 12.80 2.42 -33.35
N THR A 138 12.35 1.32 -32.74
CA THR A 138 13.18 0.46 -31.87
C THR A 138 14.12 -0.46 -32.67
N SER A 139 13.90 -0.56 -33.98
CA SER A 139 14.75 -1.32 -34.91
C SER A 139 15.57 -0.32 -35.71
N GLY A 140 16.91 -0.46 -35.67
CA GLY A 140 17.90 0.51 -36.16
C GLY A 140 17.95 0.80 -37.67
N ASP A 141 16.81 1.00 -38.31
CA ASP A 141 16.71 1.52 -39.68
C ASP A 141 16.21 2.98 -39.64
N TYR A 142 17.05 3.87 -40.15
CA TYR A 142 16.92 5.32 -40.06
C TYR A 142 16.00 5.87 -41.14
N MET A 143 14.70 5.73 -40.94
CA MET A 143 13.73 6.68 -41.49
C MET A 143 12.94 7.20 -40.30
N LYS A 144 13.21 8.45 -39.90
CA LYS A 144 12.33 9.19 -38.99
C LYS A 144 10.98 9.30 -39.71
N GLN A 145 10.11 8.31 -39.50
CA GLN A 145 8.76 8.39 -39.97
C GLN A 145 8.08 9.42 -39.10
N THR A 146 7.84 10.57 -39.71
CA THR A 146 7.09 11.62 -39.05
C THR A 146 5.65 11.53 -39.47
N CYS A 147 4.82 11.31 -38.47
CA CYS A 147 3.40 11.13 -38.65
C CYS A 147 2.69 12.44 -38.36
N ILE A 148 1.63 12.76 -39.11
CA ILE A 148 0.74 13.84 -38.70
C ILE A 148 -0.34 13.23 -37.82
N LEU A 149 -0.43 13.67 -36.56
CA LEU A 149 -1.61 13.44 -35.73
C LEU A 149 -2.62 14.54 -36.02
N LEU A 150 -3.78 14.14 -36.53
CA LEU A 150 -4.88 15.02 -36.89
C LEU A 150 -6.07 14.77 -35.96
N SER A 151 -6.46 15.76 -35.17
CA SER A 151 -7.71 15.72 -34.41
C SER A 151 -8.78 16.47 -35.18
N LEU A 152 -9.86 15.78 -35.55
CA LEU A 152 -10.98 16.38 -36.29
C LEU A 152 -12.12 16.78 -35.35
N LYS A 153 -12.81 17.87 -35.69
CA LYS A 153 -14.02 18.28 -35.00
C LYS A 153 -15.16 17.34 -35.38
N TYR A 154 -15.60 16.52 -34.42
CA TYR A 154 -16.70 15.59 -34.65
C TYR A 154 -18.05 16.32 -34.61
N ASN A 155 -18.61 16.62 -35.79
CA ASN A 155 -20.02 17.00 -35.90
C ASN A 155 -20.84 15.72 -36.13
N TYR A 156 -21.27 15.05 -35.05
CA TYR A 156 -22.26 13.98 -35.14
C TYR A 156 -23.61 14.61 -35.55
N SER A 157 -23.90 14.66 -36.84
CA SER A 157 -25.28 14.69 -37.35
C SER A 157 -25.50 13.41 -38.13
N PHE A 158 -25.74 12.30 -37.42
CA PHE A 158 -26.30 11.13 -38.08
C PHE A 158 -27.73 11.48 -38.51
N PRO A 159 -28.07 11.41 -39.81
CA PRO A 159 -29.47 11.30 -40.18
C PRO A 159 -29.95 9.95 -39.68
N LEU A 160 -30.75 9.94 -38.61
CA LEU A 160 -31.59 8.79 -38.28
C LEU A 160 -32.49 8.57 -39.50
N LYS A 161 -32.25 7.47 -40.23
CA LYS A 161 -33.19 6.94 -41.22
C LYS A 161 -34.24 6.09 -40.52
#